data_AF-A0A1G2GXL9-F1
#
_entry.id   AF-A0A1G2GXL9-F1
#
_cell.length_a   1.000
_cell.length_b   1.000
_cell.length_c   1.000
_cell.angle_alpha   90.00
_cell.angle_beta   90.00
_cell.angle_gamma   90.00
#
_symmetry.space_group_name_H-M   'P 1'
#
loop_
_entity.id
_entity.type
_entity.pdbx_description
1 polymer ?
#
loop_
_entity_poly.entity_id
_entity_poly.type
_entity_poly.pdbx_seq_one_letter_code
_entity_poly.pdbx_strand_id
1 'polypeptide(L)'
;MKVNTMTKNEIIESIAYANVSPGTTLVEHSIPSIGITFSRLDSSNIGGAKIVTARIFAELLVIDTIGLPDAPSPALLERLHVASRNFHQAQIDGNVIEALEAEIVDSHRKVVACLRKIASELHIPYKEPDDPLSCQQ
;
A
#
# COMPACT_ATOMS: atom_id res chain seq x y z
N MET A 1 9.69 17.96 -23.65
CA MET A 1 9.53 16.78 -22.79
C MET A 1 8.17 16.90 -22.12
N LYS A 2 7.28 15.90 -22.23
CA LYS A 2 6.03 15.88 -21.45
C LYS A 2 6.43 15.66 -20.00
N VAL A 3 6.05 16.57 -19.11
CA VAL A 3 6.14 16.33 -17.67
C VAL A 3 5.14 15.21 -17.39
N ASN A 4 5.60 14.04 -16.92
CA ASN A 4 4.69 13.05 -16.36
C ASN A 4 4.07 13.70 -15.13
N THR A 5 2.76 13.94 -15.18
CA THR A 5 2.01 14.47 -14.05
C THR A 5 1.13 13.36 -13.52
N MET A 6 1.32 13.02 -12.25
CA MET A 6 0.39 12.20 -11.47
C MET A 6 -0.36 13.10 -10.49
N THR A 7 -1.59 12.76 -10.18
CA THR A 7 -2.38 13.32 -9.09
C THR A 7 -2.06 12.63 -7.77
N LYS A 8 -2.46 13.22 -6.65
CA LYS A 8 -2.34 12.58 -5.32
C LYS A 8 -3.02 11.21 -5.30
N ASN A 9 -4.20 11.10 -5.90
CA ASN A 9 -4.96 9.84 -5.93
C ASN A 9 -4.27 8.76 -6.76
N GLU A 10 -3.71 9.09 -7.93
CA GLU A 10 -2.96 8.13 -8.74
C GLU A 10 -1.71 7.62 -8.03
N ILE A 11 -1.05 8.48 -7.24
CA ILE A 11 0.09 8.08 -6.39
C ILE A 11 -0.39 7.13 -5.28
N ILE A 12 -1.48 7.47 -4.58
CA ILE A 12 -2.07 6.63 -3.53
C ILE A 12 -2.44 5.25 -4.07
N GLU A 13 -3.11 5.19 -5.23
CA GLU A 13 -3.47 3.92 -5.87
C GLU A 13 -2.23 3.11 -6.25
N SER A 14 -1.21 3.75 -6.83
CA SER A 14 0.05 3.08 -7.20
C SER A 14 0.74 2.42 -5.99
N ILE A 15 0.72 3.11 -4.84
CA ILE A 15 1.30 2.63 -3.58
C ILE A 15 0.44 1.51 -3.00
N ALA A 16 -0.87 1.71 -2.89
CA ALA A 16 -1.76 0.76 -2.24
C ALA A 16 -1.83 -0.57 -2.98
N TYR A 17 -1.70 -0.54 -4.31
CA TYR A 17 -1.72 -1.73 -5.16
C TYR A 17 -0.32 -2.26 -5.51
N ALA A 18 0.76 -1.74 -4.92
CA ALA A 18 2.13 -2.18 -5.20
C ALA A 18 2.35 -3.71 -4.95
N ASN A 19 1.52 -4.31 -4.10
CA ASN A 19 1.56 -5.73 -3.74
C ASN A 19 0.54 -6.61 -4.48
N VAL A 20 -0.25 -6.02 -5.38
CA VAL A 20 -1.25 -6.72 -6.18
C VAL A 20 -0.64 -7.05 -7.53
N SER A 21 -0.56 -8.35 -7.87
CA SER A 21 -0.02 -8.78 -9.15
C SER A 21 -0.85 -8.25 -10.32
N PRO A 22 -0.24 -7.91 -11.46
CA PRO A 22 -0.99 -7.50 -12.66
C PRO A 22 -2.03 -8.55 -13.06
N GLY A 23 -3.24 -8.10 -13.39
CA GLY A 23 -4.35 -8.98 -13.76
C GLY A 23 -5.05 -9.68 -12.60
N THR A 24 -4.64 -9.43 -11.34
CA THR A 24 -5.43 -9.85 -10.18
C THR A 24 -6.77 -9.13 -10.23
N THR A 25 -7.86 -9.88 -10.18
CA THR A 25 -9.22 -9.34 -10.18
C THR A 25 -9.99 -9.89 -8.98
N LEU A 26 -10.93 -9.09 -8.47
CA LEU A 26 -11.95 -9.60 -7.58
C LEU A 26 -12.94 -10.36 -8.46
N VAL A 27 -12.94 -11.68 -8.36
CA VAL A 27 -14.05 -12.46 -8.89
C VAL A 27 -15.19 -12.30 -7.90
N GLU A 28 -16.16 -11.44 -8.22
CA GLU A 28 -17.42 -11.36 -7.49
C GLU A 28 -18.16 -12.69 -7.66
N HIS A 29 -17.95 -13.62 -6.73
CA HIS A 29 -19.00 -14.56 -6.43
C HIS A 29 -20.08 -13.78 -5.69
N SER A 30 -21.33 -13.85 -6.14
CA SER A 30 -22.48 -13.29 -5.45
C SER A 30 -22.62 -13.94 -4.07
N ILE A 31 -21.85 -13.48 -3.10
CA ILE A 31 -21.96 -13.84 -1.69
C ILE A 31 -22.96 -12.84 -1.11
N PRO A 32 -24.12 -13.29 -0.58
CA PRO A 32 -25.09 -12.42 0.06
C PRO A 32 -24.39 -11.53 1.08
N SER A 33 -24.67 -10.24 1.02
CA SER A 33 -24.02 -9.14 1.73
C SER A 33 -24.20 -9.20 3.25
N ILE A 34 -23.59 -10.18 3.91
CA ILE A 34 -23.46 -10.25 5.38
C ILE A 34 -22.10 -10.87 5.71
N GLY A 35 -21.13 -10.02 6.05
CA GLY A 35 -19.87 -10.42 6.70
C GLY A 35 -18.86 -11.10 5.78
N ILE A 36 -17.87 -10.34 5.32
CA ILE A 36 -16.61 -10.94 4.88
C ILE A 36 -15.99 -11.58 6.13
N THR A 37 -16.20 -12.88 6.28
CA THR A 37 -15.55 -13.67 7.32
C THR A 37 -14.26 -14.20 6.70
N PHE A 38 -13.10 -13.81 7.25
CA PHE A 38 -11.76 -14.22 6.80
C PHE A 38 -11.48 -15.74 6.88
N SER A 39 -12.50 -16.57 7.11
CA SER A 39 -12.39 -17.98 7.46
C SER A 39 -12.28 -18.95 6.28
N ARG A 40 -12.15 -18.49 5.03
CA ARG A 40 -11.91 -19.34 3.85
C ARG A 40 -10.88 -18.73 2.89
N LEU A 41 -9.62 -18.72 3.31
CA LEU A 41 -8.49 -18.53 2.41
C LEU A 41 -8.07 -19.91 1.85
N ASP A 42 -8.50 -20.20 0.62
CA ASP A 42 -7.88 -21.23 -0.22
C ASP A 42 -6.98 -20.55 -1.27
N SER A 43 -6.10 -21.33 -1.92
CA SER A 43 -5.12 -20.80 -2.90
C SER A 43 -5.77 -20.08 -4.08
N SER A 44 -7.05 -20.35 -4.37
CA SER A 44 -7.86 -19.68 -5.39
C SER A 44 -8.35 -18.28 -4.99
N ASN A 45 -8.43 -17.95 -3.69
CA ASN A 45 -9.03 -16.69 -3.21
C ASN A 45 -8.02 -15.66 -2.67
N ILE A 46 -6.71 -15.98 -2.68
CA ILE A 46 -5.63 -15.09 -2.20
C ILE A 46 -5.59 -13.78 -3.01
N GLY A 47 -5.87 -13.84 -4.32
CA GLY A 47 -5.92 -12.65 -5.17
C GLY A 47 -7.00 -11.65 -4.75
N GLY A 48 -8.21 -12.14 -4.42
CA GLY A 48 -9.31 -11.32 -3.94
C GLY A 48 -9.01 -10.65 -2.59
N ALA A 49 -8.44 -11.41 -1.65
CA ALA A 49 -8.04 -10.88 -0.35
C ALA A 49 -7.00 -9.75 -0.48
N LYS A 50 -6.01 -9.90 -1.37
CA LYS A 50 -5.01 -8.85 -1.63
C LYS A 50 -5.63 -7.57 -2.20
N ILE A 51 -6.64 -7.67 -3.06
CA ILE A 51 -7.36 -6.49 -3.57
C ILE A 51 -8.16 -5.80 -2.48
N VAL A 52 -8.87 -6.56 -1.63
CA VAL A 52 -9.62 -5.97 -0.51
C VAL A 52 -8.67 -5.23 0.44
N THR A 53 -7.55 -5.84 0.81
CA THR A 53 -6.54 -5.20 1.65
C THR A 53 -5.97 -3.94 0.97
N ALA A 54 -5.67 -3.99 -0.33
CA ALA A 54 -5.21 -2.82 -1.08
C ALA A 54 -6.24 -1.68 -1.10
N ARG A 55 -7.53 -1.98 -1.21
CA ARG A 55 -8.61 -0.97 -1.14
C ARG A 55 -8.69 -0.31 0.22
N ILE A 56 -8.71 -1.10 1.29
CA ILE A 56 -8.71 -0.59 2.67
C ILE A 56 -7.47 0.30 2.90
N PHE A 57 -6.31 -0.15 2.42
CA PHE A 57 -5.08 0.60 2.54
C PHE A 57 -5.12 1.93 1.76
N ALA A 58 -5.67 1.93 0.53
CA ALA A 58 -5.85 3.16 -0.24
C ALA A 58 -6.75 4.17 0.49
N GLU A 59 -7.87 3.72 1.06
CA GLU A 59 -8.78 4.59 1.84
C GLU A 59 -8.07 5.21 3.06
N LEU A 60 -7.26 4.43 3.77
CA LEU A 60 -6.46 4.93 4.89
C LEU A 60 -5.47 6.01 4.43
N LEU A 61 -4.77 5.80 3.31
CA LEU A 61 -3.85 6.79 2.76
C LEU A 61 -4.56 8.08 2.31
N VAL A 62 -5.77 7.98 1.77
CA VAL A 62 -6.60 9.15 1.44
C VAL A 62 -6.91 9.96 2.70
N ILE A 63 -7.34 9.29 3.78
CA ILE A 63 -7.66 9.95 5.06
C ILE A 63 -6.40 10.63 5.63
N ASP A 64 -5.26 9.92 5.66
CA ASP A 64 -4.00 10.44 6.21
C ASP A 64 -3.43 11.63 5.43
N THR A 65 -3.84 11.81 4.17
CA THR A 65 -3.36 12.87 3.27
C THR A 65 -4.44 13.91 2.91
N ILE A 66 -5.57 13.93 3.63
CA ILE A 66 -6.70 14.84 3.32
C ILE A 66 -6.31 16.32 3.36
N GLY A 67 -5.42 16.72 4.28
CA GLY A 67 -4.97 18.10 4.42
C GLY A 67 -3.89 18.53 3.42
N LEU A 68 -3.45 17.64 2.53
CA LEU A 68 -2.41 17.94 1.54
C LEU A 68 -3.01 18.32 0.18
N PRO A 69 -2.35 19.22 -0.58
CA PRO A 69 -2.73 19.52 -1.96
C PRO A 69 -2.78 18.28 -2.85
N ASP A 70 -3.54 18.36 -3.94
CA ASP A 70 -3.61 17.29 -4.93
C ASP A 70 -2.31 17.14 -5.75
N ALA A 71 -1.50 18.20 -5.82
CA ALA A 71 -0.23 18.18 -6.50
C ALA A 71 0.80 17.28 -5.76
N PRO A 72 1.58 16.45 -6.49
CA PRO A 72 2.68 15.70 -5.92
C PRO A 72 3.69 16.60 -5.22
N SER A 73 4.15 16.19 -4.05
CA SER A 73 5.11 16.96 -3.25
C SER A 73 5.95 16.07 -2.35
N PRO A 74 7.12 16.55 -1.87
CA PRO A 74 7.92 15.82 -0.88
C PRO A 74 7.11 15.46 0.38
N ALA A 75 6.32 16.42 0.88
CA ALA A 75 5.46 16.24 2.05
C ALA A 75 4.42 15.13 1.85
N LEU A 76 3.87 15.01 0.62
CA LEU A 76 2.97 13.91 0.29
C LEU A 76 3.70 12.56 0.36
N LEU A 77 4.86 12.44 -0.27
CA LEU A 77 5.62 11.18 -0.29
C LEU A 77 6.07 10.75 1.12
N GLU A 78 6.55 11.70 1.93
CA GLU A 78 6.92 11.45 3.33
C GLU A 78 5.70 11.01 4.16
N ARG A 79 4.55 11.68 4.00
CA ARG A 79 3.31 11.32 4.71
C ARG A 79 2.83 9.93 4.34
N LEU A 80 2.86 9.59 3.05
CA LEU A 80 2.48 8.28 2.53
C LEU A 80 3.42 7.19 3.02
N HIS A 81 4.73 7.45 3.08
CA HIS A 81 5.69 6.53 3.69
C HIS A 81 5.31 6.23 5.15
N VAL A 82 5.15 7.27 5.98
CA VAL A 82 4.86 7.11 7.41
C VAL A 82 3.53 6.37 7.61
N ALA A 83 2.49 6.72 6.86
CA ALA A 83 1.20 6.03 6.90
C ALA A 83 1.35 4.54 6.51
N SER A 84 2.11 4.26 5.45
CA SER A 84 2.40 2.89 5.01
C SER A 84 3.14 2.10 6.08
N ARG A 85 4.15 2.68 6.72
CA ARG A 85 4.90 2.04 7.81
C ARG A 85 3.98 1.72 8.99
N ASN A 86 3.18 2.68 9.42
CA ASN A 86 2.25 2.49 10.54
C ASN A 86 1.22 1.40 10.25
N PHE A 87 0.71 1.33 9.01
CA PHE A 87 -0.20 0.27 8.58
C PHE A 87 0.43 -1.11 8.68
N HIS A 88 1.62 -1.30 8.11
CA HIS A 88 2.31 -2.59 8.14
C HIS A 88 2.78 -2.95 9.56
N GLN A 89 3.25 -1.99 10.36
CA GLN A 89 3.60 -2.23 11.77
C GLN A 89 2.38 -2.70 12.58
N ALA A 90 1.21 -2.08 12.40
CA ALA A 90 0.00 -2.52 13.08
C ALA A 90 -0.42 -3.95 12.70
N GLN A 91 -0.14 -4.38 11.46
CA GLN A 91 -0.35 -5.77 11.05
C GLN A 91 0.64 -6.72 11.71
N ILE A 92 1.89 -6.31 11.92
CA ILE A 92 2.90 -7.09 12.65
C ILE A 92 2.49 -7.22 14.12
N ASP A 93 2.21 -6.09 14.78
CA ASP A 93 1.85 -6.04 16.20
C ASP A 93 0.57 -6.84 16.50
N GLY A 94 -0.34 -6.91 15.53
CA GLY A 94 -1.59 -7.66 15.62
C GLY A 94 -1.49 -9.15 15.29
N ASN A 95 -0.33 -9.64 14.81
CA ASN A 95 -0.14 -11.02 14.38
C ASN A 95 0.75 -11.81 15.34
N VAL A 96 0.35 -13.05 15.63
CA VAL A 96 1.09 -13.97 16.54
C VAL A 96 1.96 -14.97 15.76
N ILE A 97 1.98 -14.88 14.43
CA ILE A 97 2.63 -15.86 13.54
C ILE A 97 3.79 -15.17 12.82
N GLU A 98 5.03 -15.53 13.18
CA GLU A 98 6.27 -14.99 12.60
C GLU A 98 6.34 -15.12 11.07
N ALA A 99 5.76 -16.19 10.51
CA ALA A 99 5.74 -16.38 9.05
C ALA A 99 4.96 -15.27 8.31
N LEU A 100 3.97 -14.65 8.95
CA LEU A 100 3.22 -13.53 8.37
C LEU A 100 3.98 -12.21 8.49
N GLU A 101 4.82 -12.05 9.51
CA GLU A 101 5.66 -10.86 9.68
C GLU A 101 6.60 -10.68 8.49
N ALA A 102 7.26 -11.74 8.03
CA ALA A 102 8.15 -11.68 6.87
C ALA A 102 7.41 -11.25 5.58
N GLU A 103 6.18 -11.73 5.38
CA GLU A 103 5.34 -11.31 4.24
C GLU A 103 4.92 -9.84 4.33
N ILE A 104 4.60 -9.37 5.54
CA ILE A 104 4.24 -7.96 5.79
C ILE A 104 5.43 -7.04 5.55
N VAL A 105 6.62 -7.44 6.00
CA VAL A 105 7.88 -6.71 5.78
C VAL A 105 8.23 -6.65 4.29
N ASP A 106 8.11 -7.75 3.55
CA ASP A 106 8.29 -7.75 2.09
C ASP A 106 7.27 -6.84 1.38
N SER A 107 6.00 -6.90 1.81
CA SER A 107 4.94 -6.02 1.34
C SER A 107 5.28 -4.54 1.55
N HIS A 108 5.80 -4.20 2.73
CA HIS A 108 6.23 -2.85 3.05
C HIS A 108 7.38 -2.39 2.15
N ARG A 109 8.39 -3.23 1.90
CA ARG A 109 9.53 -2.90 1.03
C ARG A 109 9.10 -2.59 -0.41
N LYS A 110 8.12 -3.33 -0.94
CA LYS A 110 7.55 -3.08 -2.27
C LYS A 110 6.86 -1.73 -2.33
N VAL A 111 6.15 -1.34 -1.26
CA VAL A 111 5.55 -0.01 -1.13
C VAL A 111 6.63 1.08 -1.13
N VAL A 112 7.69 0.93 -0.34
CA VAL A 112 8.80 1.90 -0.29
C VAL A 112 9.53 1.99 -1.64
N ALA A 113 9.73 0.86 -2.33
CA ALA A 113 10.29 0.86 -3.69
C ALA A 113 9.40 1.60 -4.69
N CYS A 114 8.08 1.46 -4.57
CA CYS A 114 7.11 2.21 -5.38
C CYS A 114 7.23 3.73 -5.12
N LEU A 115 7.29 4.14 -3.86
CA LEU A 115 7.51 5.55 -3.48
C LEU A 115 8.79 6.14 -4.08
N ARG A 116 9.92 5.40 -4.00
CA ARG A 116 11.20 5.82 -4.60
C ARG A 116 11.09 5.99 -6.12
N LYS A 117 10.39 5.06 -6.79
CA LYS A 117 10.16 5.11 -8.23
C LYS A 117 9.36 6.35 -8.61
N ILE A 118 8.24 6.60 -7.93
CA ILE A 118 7.38 7.78 -8.17
C ILE A 118 8.17 9.07 -7.94
N ALA A 119 8.94 9.16 -6.85
CA ALA A 119 9.81 10.31 -6.57
C ALA A 119 10.78 10.59 -7.73
N SER A 120 11.42 9.54 -8.24
CA SER A 120 12.36 9.64 -9.35
C SER A 120 11.67 10.07 -10.65
N GLU A 121 10.50 9.50 -10.97
CA GLU A 121 9.76 9.81 -12.21
C GLU A 121 9.24 11.26 -12.22
N LEU A 122 8.77 11.73 -11.06
CA LEU A 122 8.24 13.08 -10.89
C LEU A 122 9.31 14.13 -10.55
N HIS A 123 10.57 13.72 -10.40
CA HIS A 123 11.69 14.58 -10.01
C HIS A 123 11.44 15.31 -8.67
N ILE A 124 10.81 14.61 -7.72
CA ILE A 124 10.49 15.12 -6.39
C ILE A 124 11.58 14.67 -5.42
N PRO A 125 12.17 15.58 -4.62
CA PRO A 125 13.10 15.16 -3.58
C PRO A 125 12.34 14.36 -2.53
N TYR A 126 12.71 13.09 -2.39
CA TYR A 126 12.13 12.17 -1.42
C TYR A 126 13.19 11.79 -0.39
N LYS A 127 13.05 12.35 0.81
CA LYS A 127 13.89 11.97 1.95
C LYS A 127 13.19 10.85 2.68
N GLU A 128 13.68 9.63 2.47
CA GLU A 128 13.14 8.47 3.14
C GLU A 128 13.23 8.64 4.67
N PRO A 129 12.10 8.55 5.40
CA PRO A 129 12.10 8.54 6.86
C PRO A 129 12.92 7.38 7.43
N ASP A 130 13.33 7.51 8.70
CA ASP A 130 13.89 6.38 9.43
C ASP A 130 12.84 5.28 9.56
N ASP A 131 13.13 4.12 8.99
CA ASP A 131 12.16 3.06 8.76
C ASP A 131 12.78 1.67 9.01
N PRO A 132 12.49 1.07 10.19
CA PRO A 132 13.08 -0.21 10.56
C PRO A 132 12.56 -1.36 9.70
N LEU A 133 11.36 -1.24 9.10
CA LEU A 133 10.76 -2.30 8.29
C LEU A 133 11.43 -2.42 6.90
N SER A 134 12.02 -1.34 6.40
CA SER A 134 12.77 -1.34 5.14
C SER A 134 14.27 -1.65 5.31
N CYS A 135 14.80 -1.66 6.55
CA CYS A 135 16.23 -1.84 6.83
C CYS A 135 16.68 -3.28 7.18
N GLN A 136 15.77 -4.22 7.45
CA GLN A 136 16.15 -5.58 7.88
C GLN A 136 16.62 -6.47 6.71
N GLN A 137 17.93 -6.55 6.46
CA GLN A 137 18.52 -7.62 5.64
C GLN A 137 18.91 -8.82 6.48
#